data_AF-A0A3Q0KXU9-F1
#
_entry.id   AF-A0A3Q0KXU9-F1
#
_cell.length_a   1.000
_cell.length_b   1.000
_cell.length_c   1.000
_cell.angle_alpha   90.00
_cell.angle_beta   90.00
_cell.angle_gamma   90.00
#
_symmetry.space_group_name_H-M   'P 1'
#
loop_
_entity.id
_entity.type
_entity.pdbx_description
1 polymer ?
#
loop_
_entity_poly.entity_id
_entity_poly.type
_entity_poly.pdbx_seq_one_letter_code
_entity_poly.pdbx_strand_id
1 'polypeptide(L)' 'MNRKKKINQILKSKQKKQNAKLHKSNKPRYISKAERAKLDAMEKLDAMENGADAEHSAEAETLNATE' A
#
# COMPACT_ATOMS: atom_id res chain seq x y z
N MET A 1 -29.10 -26.48 21.46
CA MET A 1 -27.91 -25.66 21.81
C MET A 1 -28.39 -24.34 22.43
N ASN A 2 -27.87 -23.94 23.59
CA ASN A 2 -28.27 -22.70 24.27
C ASN A 2 -28.24 -21.49 23.32
N ARG A 3 -29.22 -20.59 23.46
CA ARG A 3 -29.43 -19.39 22.61
C ARG A 3 -28.12 -18.61 22.35
N LYS A 4 -27.30 -18.43 23.39
CA LYS A 4 -25.97 -17.78 23.33
C LYS A 4 -25.04 -18.45 22.30
N LYS A 5 -24.91 -19.78 22.34
CA LYS A 5 -24.07 -20.51 21.36
C LYS A 5 -24.61 -20.36 19.94
N LYS A 6 -25.94 -20.33 19.74
CA LYS A 6 -26.55 -20.24 18.39
C LYS A 6 -26.26 -18.89 17.74
N ILE A 7 -26.39 -17.82 18.52
CA ILE A 7 -26.05 -16.46 18.07
C ILE A 7 -24.56 -16.40 17.66
N ASN A 8 -23.66 -16.92 18.50
CA ASN A 8 -22.22 -16.91 18.20
C ASN A 8 -21.88 -17.69 16.92
N GLN A 9 -22.53 -18.83 16.69
CA GLN A 9 -22.33 -19.61 15.47
C GLN A 9 -22.79 -18.84 14.22
N ILE A 10 -23.95 -18.17 14.30
CA ILE A 10 -24.46 -17.34 13.20
C ILE A 10 -23.52 -16.19 12.91
N LEU A 11 -23.07 -15.45 13.93
CA LEU A 11 -22.15 -14.31 13.76
C LEU A 11 -20.82 -14.76 13.10
N LYS A 12 -20.22 -15.84 13.58
CA LYS A 12 -19.00 -16.41 13.00
C LYS A 12 -19.22 -16.82 11.53
N SER A 13 -20.35 -17.43 11.21
CA SER A 13 -20.65 -17.82 9.83
C SER A 13 -20.80 -16.60 8.89
N LYS A 14 -21.43 -15.51 9.37
CA LYS A 14 -21.57 -14.26 8.62
C LYS A 14 -20.22 -13.59 8.39
N GLN A 15 -19.38 -13.51 9.42
CA GLN A 15 -18.03 -12.96 9.33
C GLN A 15 -17.17 -13.75 8.33
N LYS A 16 -17.21 -15.09 8.39
CA LYS A 16 -16.50 -15.94 7.41
C LYS A 16 -16.99 -15.71 5.98
N LYS A 17 -18.30 -15.57 5.75
CA LYS A 17 -18.87 -15.27 4.43
C LYS A 17 -18.46 -13.90 3.91
N GLN A 18 -18.32 -12.90 4.77
CA GLN A 18 -17.83 -11.57 4.39
C GLN A 18 -16.34 -11.62 4.03
N ASN A 19 -15.51 -12.25 4.87
CA ASN A 19 -14.07 -12.37 4.64
C ASN A 19 -13.74 -13.20 3.39
N ALA A 20 -14.53 -14.23 3.09
CA ALA A 20 -14.37 -15.04 1.88
C ALA A 20 -14.46 -14.21 0.58
N LYS A 21 -15.18 -13.09 0.59
CA LYS A 21 -15.31 -12.19 -0.56
C LYS A 21 -14.17 -11.18 -0.67
N LEU A 22 -13.35 -11.01 0.38
CA LEU A 22 -12.28 -10.02 0.46
C LEU A 22 -10.89 -10.60 0.15
N HIS A 23 -10.82 -11.83 -0.38
CA HIS A 23 -9.54 -12.42 -0.77
C HIS A 23 -9.01 -11.78 -2.05
N LYS A 24 -8.14 -10.79 -1.88
CA LYS A 24 -7.19 -10.36 -2.91
C LYS A 24 -6.09 -11.42 -3.03
N SER A 25 -5.78 -11.85 -4.25
CA SER A 25 -4.62 -12.72 -4.47
C SER A 25 -3.35 -11.93 -4.15
N ASN A 26 -2.43 -12.49 -3.35
CA ASN A 26 -1.09 -11.92 -3.12
C ASN A 26 -0.19 -11.93 -4.37
N LYS A 27 -0.71 -12.34 -5.52
CA LYS A 27 0.03 -12.34 -6.79
C LYS A 27 -0.13 -10.96 -7.44
N PRO A 28 0.95 -10.31 -7.88
CA PRO A 28 0.81 -9.12 -8.72
C PRO A 28 0.01 -9.49 -9.96
N ARG A 29 -0.93 -8.64 -10.36
CA ARG A 29 -1.65 -8.84 -11.62
C ARG A 29 -0.64 -8.78 -12.76
N TYR A 30 -0.73 -9.72 -13.69
CA TYR A 30 0.06 -9.61 -14.91
C TYR A 30 -0.40 -8.37 -15.66
N ILE A 31 0.56 -7.50 -15.97
CA ILE A 31 0.42 -6.31 -16.78
C ILE A 31 1.23 -6.52 -18.06
N SER A 32 0.74 -5.99 -19.17
CA SER A 32 1.43 -6.13 -20.45
C SER A 32 2.81 -5.43 -20.43
N LYS A 33 3.70 -5.76 -21.38
CA LYS A 33 5.03 -5.12 -21.48
C LYS A 33 4.92 -3.60 -21.63
N ALA A 34 3.93 -3.12 -22.37
CA ALA A 34 3.68 -1.68 -22.57
C ALA A 34 3.21 -0.99 -21.28
N GLU A 35 2.30 -1.63 -20.54
CA GLU A 35 1.81 -1.09 -19.26
C GLU A 35 2.90 -1.08 -18.19
N ARG A 36 3.76 -2.10 -18.15
CA ARG A 36 4.91 -2.13 -17.22
C ARG A 36 5.88 -0.99 -17.51
N ALA A 37 6.22 -0.76 -18.78
CA ALA A 37 7.08 0.38 -19.14
C ALA A 37 6.45 1.74 -18.77
N LYS A 38 5.12 1.87 -18.89
CA LYS A 38 4.39 3.08 -18.49
C LYS A 38 4.41 3.29 -16.97
N LEU A 39 4.23 2.21 -16.19
CA LEU A 39 4.31 2.27 -14.73
C LEU A 39 5.73 2.56 -14.24
N ASP A 40 6.75 1.93 -14.82
CA ASP A 40 8.17 2.19 -14.47
C ASP A 40 8.56 3.64 -14.80
N ALA A 41 8.02 4.22 -15.88
CA ALA A 41 8.23 5.63 -16.22
C ALA A 41 7.50 6.57 -15.25
N MET A 42 6.27 6.25 -14.85
CA MET A 42 5.52 7.00 -13.83
C MET A 42 6.21 6.94 -12.48
N GLU A 43 6.65 5.75 -12.04
CA GLU A 43 7.38 5.57 -10.77
C GLU A 43 8.71 6.33 -10.76
N LYS A 44 9.42 6.40 -11.89
CA LYS A 44 10.63 7.24 -12.02
C LYS A 44 10.34 8.73 -11.93
N LEU A 45 9.23 9.20 -12.53
CA LEU A 45 8.83 10.61 -12.44
C LEU A 45 8.42 10.96 -11.00
N ASP A 46 7.61 10.11 -10.36
CA ASP A 46 7.20 10.29 -8.97
C ASP A 46 8.42 10.23 -8.03
N ALA A 47 9.41 9.38 -8.28
CA ALA A 47 10.65 9.33 -7.50
C ALA A 47 11.55 10.55 -7.70
N MET A 48 11.55 11.15 -8.89
CA MET A 48 12.27 12.41 -9.16
C MET A 48 11.58 13.61 -8.52
N GLU A 49 10.24 13.61 -8.47
CA GLU A 49 9.46 14.65 -7.80
C GLU A 49 9.62 14.58 -6.27
N ASN A 50 9.50 13.39 -5.67
CA ASN A 50 9.61 13.21 -4.21
C ASN A 50 11.07 13.09 -3.70
N GLY A 51 12.04 12.89 -4.58
CA GLY A 51 13.48 12.89 -4.25
C GLY A 51 14.08 14.29 -4.19
N ALA A 52 13.42 15.29 -4.78
CA ALA A 52 13.87 16.68 -4.74
C ALA A 52 13.69 17.34 -3.36
N ASP A 53 12.85 16.78 -2.48
CA ASP A 53 12.68 17.27 -1.10
C ASP A 53 13.80 16.82 -0.15
N ALA A 54 14.59 15.79 -0.50
CA ALA A 54 15.68 15.31 0.36
C ALA A 54 16.99 16.11 0.18
N GLU A 55 17.28 16.56 -1.05
CA GLU A 55 18.52 17.28 -1.37
C GLU A 55 18.51 18.73 -0.82
N HIS A 56 17.34 19.36 -0.67
CA HIS A 56 17.28 20.75 -0.18
C HIS A 56 17.51 20.90 1.33
N SER A 57 17.44 19.80 2.10
CA SER A 57 17.67 19.78 3.55
C SER A 57 19.14 19.68 3.95
N ALA A 58 19.98 19.09 3.09
CA ALA A 58 21.40 18.89 3.38
C ALA A 58 22.25 20.17 3.18
N GLU A 59 21.85 21.05 2.26
CA GLU A 59 22.58 22.31 2.00
C GLU A 59 22.32 23.37 3.08
N ALA A 60 21.15 23.34 3.74
CA ALA A 60 20.79 24.30 4.78
C ALA A 60 21.50 24.05 6.13
N GLU A 61 21.93 22.82 6.42
CA GLU A 61 22.68 22.51 7.67
C GLU A 61 24.16 22.93 7.59
N THR A 62 24.75 22.99 6.39
CA THR A 62 26.18 23.35 6.25
C THR A 62 26.47 24.84 6.44
N LEU A 63 25.46 25.70 6.25
CA LEU A 63 25.62 27.16 6.39
C LEU A 63 25.43 27.67 7.83
N ASN A 64 24.78 26.89 8.71
CA ASN A 64 24.59 27.26 10.12
C ASN A 64 25.72 26.75 11.05
N ALA A 65 26.69 26.01 10.52
CA ALA A 65 27.82 25.48 11.29
C ALA A 65 29.10 26.34 11.18
N THR A 66 29.06 27.45 10.44
CA THR A 66 30.21 28.35 10.19
C THR A 66 30.06 29.74 10.81
N GLU A 67 29.13 29.93 11.76
CA GLU A 67 29.03 31.15 12.58
C GLU A 67 29.24 30.83 14.07
#